data_AF-A0A177CFQ3-F1
#
_entry.id   AF-A0A177CFQ3-F1
#
_cell.length_a   1.000
_cell.length_b   1.000
_cell.length_c   1.000
_cell.angle_alpha   90.00
_cell.angle_beta   90.00
_cell.angle_gamma   90.00
#
_symmetry.space_group_name_H-M   'P 1'
#
loop_
_entity.id
_entity.type
_entity.pdbx_description
1 polymer ?
#
loop_
_entity_poly.entity_id
_entity_poly.type
_entity_poly.pdbx_seq_one_letter_code
_entity_poly.pdbx_strand_id
1 'polypeptide(L)'
;MSPSQPQAKDAVPAAPRSSATSFAIKTLSIVRIFTGAACLIAPRLTCGLHSYNVPSEHSFLVRMMAIREAVIGGLLITAVDGKREDGGGREIRRALWAGIMNDSVDIANLVFGLSRGEVGQTTSSMIGGAAVGAISLAIWILKNL
;
A
#
# COMPACT_ATOMS: atom_id res chain seq x y z
N MET A 1 9.51 -41.69 -33.06
CA MET A 1 9.19 -40.26 -33.20
C MET A 1 8.96 -39.70 -31.81
N SER A 2 9.96 -39.02 -31.23
CA SER A 2 9.76 -38.26 -29.98
C SER A 2 9.12 -36.91 -30.32
N PRO A 3 8.05 -36.50 -29.63
CA PRO A 3 7.48 -35.17 -29.82
C PRO A 3 8.49 -34.11 -29.38
N SER A 4 8.80 -33.18 -30.28
CA SER A 4 9.63 -32.01 -30.02
C SER A 4 8.97 -31.15 -28.95
N GLN A 5 9.64 -30.98 -27.81
CA GLN A 5 9.22 -30.01 -26.80
C GLN A 5 9.15 -28.61 -27.43
N PRO A 6 8.10 -27.81 -27.16
CA PRO A 6 8.05 -26.43 -27.63
C PRO A 6 9.19 -25.67 -26.98
N GLN A 7 10.09 -25.14 -27.81
CA GLN A 7 11.17 -24.27 -27.38
C GLN A 7 10.58 -23.12 -26.55
N ALA A 8 11.02 -23.02 -25.29
CA ALA A 8 10.75 -21.88 -24.43
C ALA A 8 11.21 -20.63 -25.17
N LYS A 9 10.25 -19.79 -25.59
CA LYS A 9 10.54 -18.48 -26.19
C LYS A 9 11.48 -17.73 -25.25
N ASP A 10 12.61 -17.28 -25.81
CA ASP A 10 13.62 -16.46 -25.15
C ASP A 10 12.95 -15.30 -24.39
N ALA A 11 12.78 -15.47 -23.09
CA ALA A 11 12.29 -14.40 -22.22
C ALA A 11 13.40 -13.35 -22.15
N VAL A 12 13.21 -12.22 -22.84
CA VAL A 12 14.09 -11.07 -22.71
C VAL A 12 14.10 -10.67 -21.23
N PRO A 13 15.25 -10.72 -20.53
CA PRO A 13 15.32 -10.40 -19.12
C PRO A 13 14.83 -8.96 -18.91
N ALA A 14 13.93 -8.78 -17.95
CA ALA A 14 13.38 -7.47 -17.62
C ALA A 14 14.52 -6.47 -17.32
N ALA A 15 14.41 -5.25 -17.85
CA ALA A 15 15.40 -4.22 -17.62
C ALA A 15 15.59 -3.97 -16.10
N PRO A 16 16.83 -3.76 -15.63
CA PRO A 16 17.08 -3.49 -14.22
C PRO A 16 16.31 -2.25 -13.75
N ARG A 17 15.56 -2.39 -12.64
CA ARG A 17 14.85 -1.26 -12.02
C ARG A 17 15.85 -0.25 -11.46
N SER A 18 15.52 1.04 -11.57
CA SER A 18 16.32 2.09 -10.96
C SER A 18 16.39 1.92 -9.43
N SER A 19 17.52 2.32 -8.83
CA SER A 19 17.68 2.31 -7.37
C SER A 19 16.63 3.17 -6.66
N ALA A 20 16.23 4.29 -7.29
CA ALA A 20 15.19 5.18 -6.78
C ALA A 20 13.82 4.50 -6.75
N THR A 21 13.43 3.81 -7.83
CA THR A 21 12.16 3.04 -7.88
C THR A 21 12.15 1.94 -6.82
N SER A 22 13.25 1.21 -6.67
CA SER A 22 13.37 0.12 -5.69
C SER A 22 13.31 0.65 -4.25
N PHE A 23 13.98 1.78 -3.98
CA PHE A 23 13.90 2.45 -2.69
C PHE A 23 12.48 2.92 -2.39
N ALA A 24 11.81 3.56 -3.35
CA ALA A 24 10.44 4.03 -3.20
C ALA A 24 9.46 2.89 -2.90
N ILE A 25 9.56 1.75 -3.60
CA ILE A 25 8.71 0.57 -3.33
C ILE A 25 8.95 0.04 -1.91
N LYS A 26 10.22 -0.10 -1.49
CA LYS A 26 10.57 -0.55 -0.15
C LYS A 26 10.04 0.40 0.92
N THR A 27 10.24 1.70 0.74
CA THR A 27 9.73 2.71 1.67
C THR A 27 8.21 2.66 1.79
N LEU A 28 7.48 2.65 0.67
CA LEU A 28 6.02 2.56 0.67
C LEU A 28 5.54 1.26 1.34
N SER A 29 6.21 0.15 1.06
CA SER A 29 5.93 -1.16 1.67
C SER A 29 6.11 -1.14 3.19
N ILE A 30 7.26 -0.65 3.67
CA ILE A 30 7.58 -0.56 5.10
C ILE A 30 6.56 0.32 5.81
N VAL A 31 6.27 1.52 5.29
CA VAL A 31 5.29 2.44 5.88
C VAL A 31 3.92 1.76 6.04
N ARG A 32 3.47 1.03 5.02
CA ARG A 32 2.20 0.29 5.08
C ARG A 32 2.21 -0.82 6.12
N ILE A 33 3.27 -1.63 6.16
CA ILE A 33 3.42 -2.71 7.14
C ILE A 33 3.38 -2.16 8.56
N PHE A 34 4.20 -1.15 8.86
CA PHE A 34 4.28 -0.59 10.21
C PHE A 34 3.02 0.16 10.62
N THR A 35 2.39 0.91 9.71
CA THR A 35 1.12 1.58 9.99
C THR A 35 0.02 0.55 10.26
N GLY A 36 -0.10 -0.48 9.41
CA GLY A 36 -1.05 -1.57 9.60
C GLY A 36 -0.82 -2.33 10.91
N ALA A 37 0.44 -2.70 11.22
CA ALA A 37 0.79 -3.38 12.46
C ALA A 37 0.51 -2.52 13.70
N ALA A 38 0.85 -1.23 13.66
CA ALA A 38 0.58 -0.30 14.75
C ALA A 38 -0.92 -0.17 15.04
N CYS A 39 -1.74 0.05 14.00
CA CYS A 39 -3.19 0.11 14.14
C CYS A 39 -3.82 -1.23 14.55
N LEU A 40 -3.20 -2.36 14.22
CA LEU A 40 -3.66 -3.69 14.65
C LEU A 40 -3.40 -3.93 16.15
N ILE A 41 -2.21 -3.58 16.63
CA ILE A 41 -1.76 -3.85 18.00
C ILE A 41 -2.31 -2.79 18.97
N ALA A 42 -2.16 -1.52 18.63
CA ALA A 42 -2.44 -0.39 19.52
C ALA A 42 -3.30 0.70 18.82
N PRO A 43 -4.51 0.36 18.32
CA PRO A 43 -5.32 1.27 17.50
C PRO A 43 -5.55 2.64 18.15
N ARG A 44 -5.87 2.68 19.44
CA ARG A 44 -6.16 3.94 20.16
C ARG A 44 -4.91 4.82 20.30
N LEU A 45 -3.76 4.21 20.56
CA LEU A 45 -2.49 4.93 20.65
C LEU A 45 -2.12 5.49 19.28
N THR A 46 -2.15 4.64 18.24
CA THR A 46 -1.78 5.03 16.88
C THR A 46 -2.70 6.11 16.32
N CYS A 47 -4.02 5.98 16.48
CA CYS A 47 -4.96 7.01 16.07
C CYS A 47 -4.82 8.29 16.92
N GLY A 48 -4.55 8.14 18.23
CA GLY A 48 -4.32 9.27 19.14
C GLY A 48 -3.14 10.15 18.73
N LEU A 49 -2.08 9.58 18.15
CA LEU A 49 -0.94 10.33 17.58
C LEU A 49 -1.35 11.26 16.43
N HIS A 50 -2.50 11.02 15.82
CA HIS A 50 -3.05 11.79 14.69
C HIS A 50 -4.30 12.59 15.12
N SER A 51 -4.43 12.85 16.42
CA SER A 51 -5.57 13.56 17.03
C SER A 51 -6.92 12.90 16.75
N TYR A 52 -6.94 11.60 16.42
CA TYR A 52 -8.17 10.83 16.21
C TYR A 52 -8.43 9.96 17.44
N ASN A 53 -9.36 10.40 18.29
CA ASN A 53 -9.74 9.64 19.47
C ASN A 53 -10.71 8.51 19.07
N VAL A 54 -10.25 7.27 19.20
CA VAL A 54 -11.06 6.08 18.94
C VAL A 54 -11.62 5.55 20.27
N PRO A 55 -12.95 5.55 20.46
CA PRO A 55 -13.58 4.88 21.58
C PRO A 55 -13.22 3.39 21.62
N SER A 56 -13.17 2.80 22.82
CA SER A 56 -12.76 1.41 23.04
C SER A 56 -13.55 0.41 22.17
N GLU A 57 -14.85 0.63 22.08
CA GLU A 57 -15.85 -0.13 21.35
C GLU A 57 -15.64 -0.10 19.83
N HIS A 58 -15.02 0.96 19.29
CA HIS A 58 -14.72 1.10 17.87
C HIS A 58 -13.31 0.64 17.50
N SER A 59 -12.48 0.29 18.49
CA SER A 59 -11.11 -0.17 18.25
C SER A 59 -11.03 -1.45 17.43
N PHE A 60 -12.08 -2.29 17.46
CA PHE A 60 -12.16 -3.50 16.63
C PHE A 60 -12.22 -3.16 15.13
N LEU A 61 -12.98 -2.11 14.74
CA LEU A 61 -13.09 -1.67 13.35
C LEU A 61 -11.74 -1.19 12.80
N VAL A 62 -11.00 -0.41 13.61
CA VAL A 62 -9.66 0.05 13.24
C VAL A 62 -8.72 -1.13 12.96
N ARG A 63 -8.78 -2.19 13.78
CA ARG A 63 -7.98 -3.41 13.59
C ARG A 63 -8.34 -4.15 12.31
N MET A 64 -9.64 -4.34 12.05
CA MET A 64 -10.10 -5.00 10.82
C MET A 64 -9.59 -4.26 9.58
N MET A 65 -9.70 -2.93 9.60
CA MET A 65 -9.22 -2.09 8.50
C MET A 65 -7.69 -2.18 8.41
N ALA A 66 -6.95 -2.09 9.52
CA ALA A 66 -5.49 -2.07 9.53
C ALA A 66 -4.81 -3.27 8.85
N ILE A 67 -5.46 -4.44 8.84
CA ILE A 67 -4.93 -5.64 8.18
C ILE A 67 -4.65 -5.39 6.69
N ARG A 68 -5.49 -4.61 6.00
CA ARG A 68 -5.32 -4.34 4.57
C ARG A 68 -4.01 -3.61 4.27
N GLU A 69 -3.61 -2.69 5.13
CA GLU A 69 -2.33 -1.96 4.99
C GLU A 69 -1.15 -2.92 5.15
N ALA A 70 -1.18 -3.76 6.19
CA ALA A 70 -0.12 -4.74 6.41
C ALA A 70 -0.01 -5.74 5.25
N VAL A 71 -1.15 -6.22 4.73
CA VAL A 71 -1.19 -7.16 3.60
C VAL A 71 -0.66 -6.51 2.33
N ILE A 72 -1.12 -5.31 1.96
CA ILE A 72 -0.65 -4.61 0.75
C ILE A 72 0.84 -4.28 0.86
N GLY A 73 1.30 -3.84 2.03
CA GLY A 73 2.72 -3.62 2.29
C GLY A 73 3.55 -4.90 2.16
N GLY A 74 3.06 -6.02 2.71
CA GLY A 74 3.68 -7.33 2.57
C GLY A 74 3.72 -7.85 1.12
N LEU A 75 2.66 -7.61 0.34
CA LEU A 75 2.66 -7.93 -1.09
C LEU A 75 3.71 -7.10 -1.84
N LEU A 76 3.88 -5.82 -1.50
CA LEU A 76 4.92 -4.98 -2.11
C LEU A 76 6.34 -5.46 -1.75
N ILE A 77 6.60 -5.82 -0.48
CA ILE A 77 7.95 -6.24 -0.08
C ILE A 77 8.35 -7.55 -0.76
N THR A 78 7.42 -8.49 -0.83
CA THR A 78 7.65 -9.81 -1.43
C THR A 78 7.72 -9.76 -2.95
N ALA A 79 7.05 -8.79 -3.58
CA ALA A 79 7.13 -8.59 -5.02
C ALA A 79 8.46 -7.95 -5.47
N VAL A 80 9.23 -7.32 -4.56
CA VAL A 80 10.55 -6.76 -4.88
C VAL A 80 11.62 -7.84 -5.01
N ASP A 81 11.41 -9.04 -4.44
CA ASP A 81 12.36 -10.14 -4.51
C ASP A 81 12.54 -10.59 -5.96
N GLY A 82 13.66 -10.16 -6.56
CA GLY A 82 14.00 -10.29 -7.99
C GLY A 82 14.28 -11.72 -8.46
N LYS A 83 13.72 -12.72 -7.80
CA LYS A 83 13.84 -14.14 -8.16
C LYS A 83 12.86 -14.57 -9.27
N ARG A 84 12.06 -13.64 -9.81
CA ARG A 84 11.05 -13.90 -10.86
C ARG A 84 11.55 -13.45 -12.23
N GLU A 85 11.08 -14.14 -13.28
CA GLU A 85 11.46 -13.88 -14.68
C GLU A 85 11.16 -12.43 -15.14
N ASP A 86 10.09 -11.81 -14.61
CA ASP A 86 9.69 -10.43 -14.90
C ASP A 86 10.25 -9.41 -13.88
N GLY A 87 11.19 -9.84 -13.03
CA GLY A 87 11.69 -9.03 -11.93
C GLY A 87 10.62 -8.62 -10.93
N GLY A 88 9.46 -9.31 -10.88
CA GLY A 88 8.32 -9.02 -10.00
C GLY A 88 7.46 -7.84 -10.44
N GLY A 89 7.68 -7.30 -11.66
CA GLY A 89 7.00 -6.11 -12.14
C GLY A 89 5.47 -6.24 -12.14
N ARG A 90 4.94 -7.41 -12.52
CA ARG A 90 3.49 -7.64 -12.54
C ARG A 90 2.90 -7.63 -11.14
N GLU A 91 3.54 -8.28 -10.17
CA GLU A 91 3.05 -8.32 -8.79
C GLU A 91 3.17 -6.95 -8.12
N ILE A 92 4.25 -6.20 -8.37
CA ILE A 92 4.39 -4.82 -7.89
C ILE A 92 3.24 -3.97 -8.43
N ARG A 93 2.97 -4.02 -9.75
CA ARG A 93 1.87 -3.25 -10.35
C ARG A 93 0.52 -3.58 -9.71
N ARG A 94 0.24 -4.87 -9.45
CA ARG A 94 -1.00 -5.31 -8.79
C ARG A 94 -1.10 -4.80 -7.36
N ALA A 95 -0.02 -4.90 -6.58
CA ALA A 95 -0.01 -4.44 -5.20
C ALA A 95 -0.11 -2.91 -5.10
N LEU A 96 0.51 -2.16 -6.02
CA LEU A 96 0.36 -0.70 -6.10
C LEU A 96 -1.07 -0.29 -6.45
N TRP A 97 -1.69 -0.95 -7.44
CA TRP A 97 -3.10 -0.68 -7.79
C TRP A 97 -4.06 -1.00 -6.63
N ALA A 98 -3.86 -2.13 -5.95
CA ALA A 98 -4.64 -2.47 -4.76
C ALA A 98 -4.51 -1.38 -3.67
N GLY A 99 -3.29 -0.89 -3.46
CA GLY A 99 -3.02 0.24 -2.58
C GLY A 99 -3.74 1.53 -2.98
N ILE A 100 -3.62 1.94 -4.25
CA ILE A 100 -4.28 3.16 -4.75
C ILE A 100 -5.80 3.07 -4.58
N MET A 101 -6.40 1.93 -4.90
CA MET A 101 -7.84 1.73 -4.72
C MET A 101 -8.23 1.83 -3.25
N ASN A 102 -7.44 1.21 -2.36
CA ASN A 102 -7.69 1.30 -0.92
C ASN A 102 -7.63 2.74 -0.41
N ASP A 103 -6.54 3.45 -0.71
CA ASP A 103 -6.33 4.84 -0.26
C ASP A 103 -7.42 5.77 -0.84
N SER A 104 -7.91 5.50 -2.06
CA SER A 104 -8.99 6.28 -2.68
C SER A 104 -10.32 6.11 -1.94
N VAL A 105 -10.65 4.89 -1.53
CA VAL A 105 -11.84 4.61 -0.70
C VAL A 105 -11.71 5.29 0.66
N ASP A 106 -10.51 5.27 1.25
CA ASP A 106 -10.26 5.93 2.53
C ASP A 106 -10.43 7.45 2.43
N ILE A 107 -9.94 8.09 1.36
CA ILE A 107 -10.16 9.52 1.11
C ILE A 107 -11.65 9.82 0.93
N ALA A 108 -12.39 9.00 0.18
CA ALA A 108 -13.82 9.20 -0.01
C ALA A 108 -14.60 9.12 1.31
N ASN A 109 -14.29 8.12 2.15
CA ASN A 109 -14.88 7.97 3.49
C ASN A 109 -14.51 9.13 4.41
N LEU A 110 -13.26 9.60 4.35
CA LEU A 110 -12.79 10.73 5.14
C LEU A 110 -13.50 12.03 4.75
N VAL A 111 -13.65 12.30 3.45
CA VAL A 111 -14.40 13.46 2.94
C VAL A 111 -15.86 13.40 3.36
N PHE A 112 -16.47 12.21 3.28
CA PHE A 112 -17.84 12.02 3.75
C PHE A 112 -17.98 12.30 5.25
N GLY A 113 -17.11 11.73 6.09
CA GLY A 113 -17.11 11.98 7.54
C GLY A 113 -16.83 13.44 7.91
N LEU A 114 -15.93 14.11 7.18
CA LEU A 114 -15.69 15.54 7.33
C LEU A 114 -16.94 16.36 6.99
N SER A 115 -17.66 16.00 5.93
CA SER A 115 -18.92 16.69 5.53
C SER A 115 -20.04 16.52 6.57
N ARG A 116 -19.98 15.46 7.38
CA ARG A 116 -20.92 15.17 8.47
C ARG A 116 -20.49 15.74 9.83
N GLY A 117 -19.30 16.32 9.93
CA GLY A 117 -18.71 16.78 11.19
C GLY A 117 -18.25 15.64 12.12
N GLU A 118 -18.12 14.42 11.60
CA GLU A 118 -17.67 13.24 12.37
C GLU A 118 -16.15 13.25 12.58
N VAL A 119 -15.40 13.94 11.71
CA VAL A 119 -13.95 14.05 11.76
C VAL A 119 -13.53 15.52 11.76
N GLY A 120 -12.61 15.88 12.65
CA GLY A 120 -12.06 17.23 12.70
C GLY A 120 -11.19 17.57 11.49
N GLN A 121 -11.03 18.86 11.21
CA GLN A 121 -10.26 19.36 10.07
C GLN A 121 -8.77 18.96 10.14
N THR A 122 -8.16 19.02 11.33
CA THR A 122 -6.75 18.63 11.55
C THR A 122 -6.52 17.15 11.28
N THR A 123 -7.39 16.28 11.78
CA THR A 123 -7.30 14.83 11.51
C THR A 123 -7.50 14.54 10.03
N SER A 124 -8.47 15.23 9.41
CA SER A 124 -8.76 15.05 7.98
C SER A 124 -7.59 15.48 7.09
N SER A 125 -6.91 16.59 7.43
CA SER A 125 -5.75 17.04 6.66
C SER A 125 -4.55 16.09 6.83
N MET A 126 -4.29 15.58 8.04
CA MET A 126 -3.20 14.62 8.28
C MET A 126 -3.42 13.30 7.56
N ILE A 127 -4.58 12.66 7.76
CA ILE A 127 -4.89 11.35 7.16
C ILE A 127 -5.03 11.48 5.64
N GLY A 128 -5.78 12.49 5.18
CA GLY A 128 -5.95 12.75 3.75
C GLY A 128 -4.64 13.07 3.06
N GLY A 129 -3.77 13.88 3.68
CA GLY A 129 -2.44 14.19 3.15
C GLY A 129 -1.55 12.96 3.03
N ALA A 130 -1.55 12.08 4.04
CA ALA A 130 -0.79 10.82 4.00
C ALA A 130 -1.28 9.91 2.86
N ALA A 131 -2.60 9.74 2.70
CA ALA A 131 -3.18 8.95 1.63
C ALA A 131 -2.85 9.52 0.24
N VAL A 132 -3.00 10.83 0.04
CA VAL A 132 -2.63 11.49 -1.23
C VAL A 132 -1.14 11.33 -1.52
N GLY A 133 -0.27 11.42 -0.51
CA GLY A 133 1.17 11.18 -0.65
C GLY A 133 1.49 9.74 -1.08
N ALA A 134 0.84 8.75 -0.45
CA ALA A 134 0.99 7.34 -0.80
C ALA A 134 0.54 7.03 -2.24
N ILE A 135 -0.63 7.56 -2.64
CA ILE A 135 -1.13 7.44 -4.02
C ILE A 135 -0.15 8.09 -5.00
N SER A 136 0.32 9.30 -4.71
CA SER A 136 1.24 10.03 -5.59
C SER A 136 2.54 9.27 -5.79
N LEU A 137 3.11 8.71 -4.71
CA LEU A 137 4.30 7.87 -4.78
C LEU A 137 4.03 6.58 -5.56
N ALA A 138 2.89 5.92 -5.34
CA ALA A 138 2.51 4.71 -6.07
C ALA A 138 2.36 4.96 -7.57
N ILE A 139 1.72 6.06 -7.97
CA ILE A 139 1.60 6.47 -9.37
C ILE A 139 2.98 6.77 -9.97
N TRP A 140 3.85 7.45 -9.23
CA TRP A 140 5.22 7.70 -9.68
C TRP A 140 5.98 6.39 -9.91
N ILE A 141 5.88 5.43 -8.97
CA ILE A 141 6.48 4.10 -9.14
C ILE A 141 5.91 3.43 -10.40
N LEU A 142 4.58 3.41 -10.59
CA LEU A 142 3.94 2.78 -11.75
C LEU A 142 4.45 3.33 -13.09
N LYS A 143 4.75 4.64 -13.17
CA LYS A 143 5.32 5.27 -14.36
C LYS A 143 6.77 4.90 -14.63
N ASN A 144 7.50 4.41 -13.61
CA ASN A 144 8.92 4.09 -13.64
C ASN A 144 9.20 2.58 -13.44
N LEU A 145 8.18 1.73 -13.65
CA LEU A 145 8.25 0.26 -13.68
C LEU A 145 8.31 -0.24 -15.12
#